data_AF-A0A3M1Z703-F1
#
_entry.id   AF-A0A3M1Z703-F1
#
_cell.length_a   1.000
_cell.length_b   1.000
_cell.length_c   1.000
_cell.angle_alpha   90.00
_cell.angle_beta   90.00
_cell.angle_gamma   90.00
#
_symmetry.space_group_name_H-M   'P 1'
#
loop_
_entity.id
_entity.type
_entity.pdbx_description
1 polymer ?
#
loop_
_entity_poly.entity_id
_entity_poly.type
_entity_poly.pdbx_seq_one_letter_code
_entity_poly.pdbx_strand_id
1 'polypeptide(L)' 'MNGFYYWQTTNDEIDGKEDDNRSRLAGIGPALKWWPNQGRFSLVAKQLWEFDGKNMPEGTSTWLNIVWVF' A
#
# COMPACT_ATOMS: atom_id res chain seq x y z
N MET A 1 10.09 -3.88 9.78
CA MET A 1 9.89 -3.47 8.37
C MET A 1 8.50 -3.89 7.94
N ASN A 2 7.85 -3.11 7.09
CA ASN A 2 6.53 -3.42 6.54
C ASN A 2 6.60 -3.25 5.02
N GLY A 3 5.73 -3.95 4.31
CA GLY A 3 5.64 -3.85 2.86
C GLY A 3 4.28 -4.33 2.40
N PHE A 4 3.96 -4.01 1.16
CA PHE A 4 2.75 -4.47 0.49
C PHE A 4 3.11 -4.94 -0.92
N TYR A 5 2.29 -5.85 -1.44
CA TYR A 5 2.33 -6.28 -2.83
C TYR A 5 0.92 -6.22 -3.37
N TYR A 6 0.72 -5.39 -4.39
CA TYR A 6 -0.53 -5.24 -5.10
C TYR A 6 -0.36 -5.78 -6.51
N TRP A 7 -1.26 -6.67 -6.91
CA TRP A 7 -1.31 -7.18 -8.27
C TRP A 7 -2.77 -7.31 -8.72
N GLN A 8 -3.13 -6.50 -9.70
CA GLN A 8 -4.39 -6.62 -10.42
C GLN A 8 -4.23 -7.66 -11.53
N THR A 9 -4.92 -8.78 -11.35
CA THR A 9 -4.96 -9.88 -12.34
C THR A 9 -6.11 -9.74 -13.33
N THR A 10 -7.14 -8.94 -12.98
CA THR A 10 -8.31 -8.70 -13.83
C THR A 10 -7.95 -7.81 -15.01
N ASN A 11 -8.30 -8.30 -16.19
CA ASN A 11 -8.19 -7.59 -17.45
C ASN A 11 -9.59 -7.10 -17.86
N ASP A 12 -9.70 -5.87 -18.34
CA ASP A 12 -10.93 -5.37 -18.91
C ASP A 12 -10.91 -5.61 -20.42
N GLU A 13 -12.02 -6.09 -20.98
CA GLU A 13 -12.19 -6.27 -22.42
C GLU A 13 -13.13 -5.17 -22.93
N ILE A 14 -12.65 -4.36 -23.88
CA ILE A 14 -13.47 -3.33 -24.53
C ILE A 14 -13.54 -3.71 -26.02
N ASP A 15 -14.77 -3.92 -26.51
CA ASP A 15 -15.05 -4.19 -27.93
C ASP A 15 -14.32 -5.43 -28.50
N GLY A 16 -14.24 -6.51 -27.72
CA GLY A 16 -13.63 -7.78 -28.12
C GLY A 16 -12.09 -7.75 -28.22
N LYS A 17 -11.44 -6.70 -27.70
CA LYS A 17 -9.99 -6.59 -27.57
C LYS A 17 -9.60 -6.52 -26.10
N GLU A 18 -8.63 -7.35 -25.72
CA GLU A 18 -7.98 -7.26 -24.41
C GLU A 18 -7.26 -5.92 -24.29
N ASP A 19 -7.62 -5.12 -23.28
CA ASP A 19 -6.88 -3.93 -22.91
C ASP A 19 -5.87 -4.33 -21.82
N ASP A 20 -4.55 -4.18 -22.04
CA ASP A 20 -3.52 -4.58 -21.07
C ASP A 20 -3.44 -3.57 -19.91
N ASN A 21 -4.49 -3.54 -19.09
CA ASN A 21 -4.62 -2.67 -17.91
C ASN A 21 -4.17 -3.35 -16.61
N ARG A 22 -3.46 -4.47 -16.71
CA ARG A 22 -2.94 -5.18 -15.53
C ARG A 22 -1.93 -4.30 -14.80
N SER A 23 -2.32 -3.85 -13.63
CA SER A 23 -1.48 -3.05 -12.75
C SER A 23 -0.82 -3.91 -11.69
N ARG A 24 0.44 -3.62 -11.39
CA ARG A 24 1.15 -4.20 -10.25
C ARG A 24 1.97 -3.13 -9.56
N LEU A 25 2.13 -3.25 -8.25
CA LEU A 25 2.90 -2.32 -7.43
C LEU A 25 3.36 -3.04 -6.17
N ALA A 26 4.66 -3.06 -5.91
CA ALA A 26 5.22 -3.51 -4.65
C ALA A 26 5.70 -2.30 -3.85
N GLY A 27 5.72 -2.39 -2.53
CA GLY A 27 6.31 -1.36 -1.69
C GLY A 27 6.95 -1.94 -0.44
N ILE A 28 8.11 -1.43 -0.05
CA ILE A 28 8.82 -1.87 1.15
C ILE A 28 9.40 -0.68 1.90
N GLY A 29 9.44 -0.74 3.23
CA GLY A 29 10.15 0.25 4.02
C GLY A 29 9.98 0.12 5.54
N PRO A 30 10.51 1.11 6.29
CA PRO A 30 10.38 1.15 7.73
C PRO A 30 8.94 1.41 8.17
N ALA A 31 8.59 0.81 9.30
CA ALA A 31 7.34 1.05 9.98
C ALA A 31 7.58 1.14 11.48
N LEU A 32 7.03 2.17 12.10
CA LEU A 32 7.02 2.41 13.52
C LEU A 32 5.59 2.23 14.03
N LYS A 33 5.40 1.28 14.95
CA LYS A 33 4.15 1.11 15.69
C LYS A 33 4.40 1.49 17.13
N TRP A 34 3.65 2.46 17.63
CA TRP A 34 3.64 2.85 19.03
C TRP A 34 2.26 2.59 19.61
N TRP A 35 2.21 1.69 20.58
CA TRP A 35 0.97 1.34 21.28
C TRP A 35 1.26 1.17 22.77
N PRO A 36 1.32 2.27 23.53
CA PRO A 36 1.64 2.21 24.95
C PRO A 36 0.56 1.42 25.71
N ASN A 37 0.99 0.42 26.47
CA ASN A 37 0.15 -0.45 27.32
C ASN A 37 -1.04 -1.12 26.61
N GLN A 38 -0.99 -1.26 25.28
CA GLN A 38 -2.14 -1.67 24.47
C GLN A 38 -3.45 -0.92 24.83
N GLY A 39 -3.31 0.34 25.25
CA GLY A 39 -4.43 1.12 25.76
C GLY A 39 -5.28 1.73 24.65
N ARG A 40 -6.00 2.79 25.02
CA ARG A 40 -6.96 3.51 24.18
C ARG A 40 -6.34 4.23 22.99
N PHE A 41 -5.02 4.32 22.89
CA PHE A 41 -4.31 5.06 21.85
C PHE A 41 -3.29 4.21 21.13
N SER A 42 -3.31 4.21 19.80
CA SER A 42 -2.24 3.63 18.99
C SER A 42 -1.85 4.55 17.83
N LEU A 43 -0.55 4.56 17.52
CA LEU A 43 0.03 5.31 16.41
C LEU A 43 0.84 4.36 15.53
N VAL A 44 0.63 4.43 14.22
CA VAL A 44 1.41 3.69 13.23
C VAL A 44 1.89 4.66 12.15
N ALA A 45 3.21 4.81 12.05
CA ALA A 45 3.87 5.52 10.95
C ALA A 45 4.54 4.50 10.03
N LYS A 46 4.35 4.63 8.71
CA LYS A 46 5.04 3.80 7.71
C LYS A 46 5.54 4.71 6.60
N GLN A 47 6.74 4.43 6.11
CA GLN A 47 7.27 5.01 4.89
C GLN A 47 7.67 3.86 3.99
N LEU A 48 7.10 3.81 2.80
CA LEU A 48 7.24 2.72 1.86
C LEU A 48 7.73 3.29 0.54
N TRP A 49 8.80 2.73 0.00
CA TRP A 49 9.24 3.02 -1.36
C TRP A 49 8.61 2.01 -2.29
N GLU A 50 7.98 2.50 -3.35
CA GLU A 50 7.25 1.69 -4.31
C GLU A 50 8.16 1.29 -5.48
N PHE A 51 8.02 0.07 -5.97
CA PHE A 51 8.81 -0.52 -7.04
C PHE A 51 8.00 -1.60 -7.78
N ASP A 52 8.44 -1.98 -8.98
CA ASP A 52 7.76 -2.94 -9.87
C ASP A 52 6.35 -2.48 -10.31
N GLY A 53 6.19 -1.17 -10.48
CA GLY A 53 5.01 -0.49 -11.00
C GLY A 53 4.75 -0.83 -12.47
N LYS A 54 3.63 -1.49 -12.79
CA LYS A 54 3.09 -1.59 -14.16
C LYS A 54 1.77 -0.85 -14.21
N ASN A 55 1.56 0.01 -15.22
CA ASN A 55 0.34 0.82 -15.40
C ASN A 55 -0.08 1.64 -14.15
N MET A 56 0.88 1.91 -13.26
CA MET A 56 0.68 2.66 -12.02
C MET A 56 1.95 3.44 -11.71
N PRO A 57 1.86 4.72 -11.28
CA PRO A 57 3.04 5.50 -10.92
C PRO A 57 3.74 4.92 -9.69
N GLU A 58 5.07 4.84 -9.77
CA GLU A 58 5.94 4.50 -8.63
C GLU A 58 6.31 5.77 -7.86
N GLY A 59 6.47 5.65 -6.53
CA GLY A 59 6.86 6.76 -5.69
C GLY A 59 7.15 6.37 -4.24
N THR A 60 6.77 7.25 -3.32
CA THR A 60 6.91 7.03 -1.89
C THR A 60 5.55 7.14 -1.23
N SER A 61 5.14 6.08 -0.54
CA SER A 61 3.89 6.00 0.18
C SER A 61 4.13 6.24 1.68
N THR A 62 3.62 7.34 2.21
CA THR A 62 3.73 7.69 3.64
C THR A 62 2.38 7.51 4.32
N TRP A 63 2.35 6.69 5.37
CA TRP A 63 1.14 6.36 6.11
C TRP A 63 1.28 6.81 7.54
N LEU A 64 0.30 7.58 8.04
CA LEU A 64 0.18 7.93 9.44
C LEU A 64 -1.22 7.54 9.91
N ASN A 65 -1.31 6.54 10.79
CA ASN A 65 -2.56 6.08 11.37
C ASN A 65 -2.56 6.40 12.86
N ILE A 66 -3.62 7.05 13.32
CA ILE A 66 -3.83 7.39 14.72
C ILE A 66 -5.19 6.83 15.10
N VAL A 67 -5.22 5.96 16.11
CA VAL A 67 -6.44 5.34 16.61
C VAL A 67 -6.62 5.74 18.06
N TRP A 68 -7.80 6.27 18.39
CA TRP A 68 -8.23 6.59 19.75
C TRP A 68 -9.57 5.90 20.03
N VAL A 69 -9.66 5.18 21.15
CA VAL A 69 -10.86 4.49 21.61
C VAL A 69 -11.39 5.19 22.87
N PHE A 70 -12.67 5.55 22.85
CA PHE A 70 -13.36 6.22 23.97
C PHE A 70 -14.09 5.23 24.88
#